data_AF-A0A378VWT4-F1
#
_entry.id   AF-A0A378VWT4-F1
#
_cell.length_a   1.000
_cell.length_b   1.000
_cell.length_c   1.000
_cell.angle_alpha   90.00
_cell.angle_beta   90.00
_cell.angle_gamma   90.00
#
_symmetry.space_group_name_H-M   'P 1'
#
loop_
_entity.id
_entity.type
_entity.pdbx_description
1 polymer ?
#
loop_
_entity_poly.entity_id
_entity_poly.type
_entity_poly.pdbx_seq_one_letter_code
_entity_poly.pdbx_strand_id
1 'polypeptide(L)'
;MLPNLPNSLKKADMDNELWIILLPIILLPVFFTMGWFAARVDMKTVLKQAKSIPSGFYKSLDALVDRNSGRAARELAEVVDGRPQSYDLNLTLGKLYRQRGENDKAINIHRTMLDSPDTVGEKRARVLFELAQNYQSAGLVDRAEQIFLGLQDGEMAREARQHLLNIYQQDRDWEKAVETAQLLSHDEQTYQFEIAQFYCELAQAALFKSNFDAARFNVGKALEANKNAPAPT
;
A
#
# COMPACT_ATOMS: atom_id res chain seq x y z
N MET A 1 -5.20 85.14 29.25
CA MET A 1 -4.38 85.09 28.03
C MET A 1 -3.91 83.65 27.84
N LEU A 2 -4.30 83.05 26.71
CA LEU A 2 -3.85 81.73 26.26
C LEU A 2 -2.36 81.76 25.87
N PRO A 3 -1.76 80.58 25.64
CA PRO A 3 -1.52 80.24 24.24
C PRO A 3 -2.12 78.89 23.87
N ASN A 4 -2.95 78.90 22.84
CA ASN A 4 -3.43 77.71 22.12
C ASN A 4 -2.23 77.09 21.40
N LEU A 5 -1.95 75.81 21.68
CA LEU A 5 -0.95 75.05 20.94
C LEU A 5 -1.38 74.88 19.47
N PRO A 6 -0.43 74.95 18.52
CA PRO A 6 -0.73 74.89 17.09
C PRO A 6 -1.19 73.50 16.64
N ASN A 7 -2.37 73.43 16.01
CA ASN A 7 -2.99 72.24 15.44
C ASN A 7 -2.12 71.45 14.42
N SER A 8 -1.03 72.04 13.91
CA SER A 8 -0.17 71.42 12.90
C SER A 8 0.70 70.28 13.44
N LEU A 9 1.22 70.39 14.67
CA LEU A 9 2.05 69.34 15.27
C LEU A 9 1.21 68.12 15.66
N LYS A 10 0.00 68.33 16.17
CA LYS A 10 -0.92 67.24 16.55
C LYS A 10 -1.44 66.44 15.35
N LYS A 11 -1.49 67.06 14.17
CA LYS A 11 -1.93 66.40 12.93
C LYS A 11 -0.85 65.47 12.37
N ALA A 12 0.40 65.91 12.32
CA ALA A 12 1.52 65.08 11.84
C ALA A 12 1.80 63.89 12.77
N ASP A 13 1.64 64.07 14.09
CA ASP A 13 1.78 62.97 15.07
C ASP A 13 0.65 61.94 14.93
N MET A 14 -0.59 62.43 14.73
CA MET A 14 -1.76 61.57 14.52
C MET A 14 -1.68 60.80 13.19
N ASP A 15 -1.17 61.43 12.12
CA ASP A 15 -0.96 60.77 10.85
C ASP A 15 0.10 59.66 10.98
N ASN A 16 1.21 59.90 11.68
CA ASN A 16 2.25 58.88 11.92
C ASN A 16 1.77 57.72 12.81
N GLU A 17 1.03 58.01 13.88
CA GLU A 17 0.38 57.01 14.74
C GLU A 17 -0.63 56.17 13.94
N LEU A 18 -1.41 56.81 13.05
CA LEU A 18 -2.33 56.13 12.12
C LEU A 18 -1.58 55.18 11.18
N TRP A 19 -0.45 55.60 10.59
CA TRP A 19 0.35 54.73 9.73
C TRP A 19 0.98 53.56 10.50
N ILE A 20 1.45 53.78 11.74
CA ILE A 20 2.01 52.74 12.61
C ILE A 20 0.96 51.67 12.96
N ILE A 21 -0.30 52.06 13.11
CA ILE A 21 -1.42 51.13 13.40
C ILE A 21 -1.94 50.45 12.12
N LEU A 22 -2.03 51.16 11.00
CA LEU A 22 -2.56 50.62 9.74
C LEU A 22 -1.60 49.62 9.06
N LEU A 23 -0.29 49.84 9.17
CA LEU A 23 0.72 48.98 8.56
C LEU A 23 0.62 47.51 9.01
N PRO A 24 0.58 47.16 10.32
CA PRO A 24 0.44 45.78 10.76
C PRO A 24 -0.92 45.17 10.41
N ILE A 25 -1.99 45.97 10.36
CA ILE A 25 -3.35 45.51 9.99
C ILE A 25 -3.40 45.05 8.54
N ILE A 26 -2.64 45.69 7.65
CA ILE A 26 -2.54 45.29 6.24
C ILE A 26 -1.53 44.14 6.06
N LEU A 27 -0.45 44.14 6.84
CA LEU A 27 0.63 43.16 6.71
C LEU A 27 0.21 41.76 7.19
N LEU A 28 -0.62 41.67 8.23
CA LEU A 28 -1.17 40.41 8.75
C LEU A 28 -1.93 39.57 7.70
N PRO A 29 -2.96 40.10 7.00
CA PRO A 29 -3.69 39.34 5.98
C PRO A 29 -2.84 39.05 4.75
N VAL A 30 -1.87 39.91 4.41
CA VAL A 30 -0.92 39.63 3.31
C VAL A 30 -0.01 38.46 3.65
N PHE A 31 0.59 38.43 4.85
CA PHE A 31 1.40 37.29 5.28
C PHE A 31 0.57 36.02 5.48
N PHE A 32 -0.66 36.15 5.99
CA PHE A 32 -1.57 35.02 6.13
C PHE A 32 -2.00 34.44 4.77
N THR A 33 -2.35 35.29 3.79
CA THR A 33 -2.71 34.83 2.45
C THR A 33 -1.51 34.25 1.70
N MET A 34 -0.33 34.85 1.84
CA MET A 34 0.90 34.37 1.23
C MET A 34 1.38 33.04 1.86
N GLY A 35 1.30 32.92 3.19
CA GLY A 35 1.56 31.66 3.91
C GLY A 35 0.52 30.58 3.62
N TRP A 36 -0.76 30.93 3.52
CA TRP A 36 -1.83 30.02 3.11
C TRP A 36 -1.63 29.51 1.67
N PHE A 37 -1.23 30.40 0.76
CA PHE A 37 -0.97 30.03 -0.63
C PHE A 37 0.27 29.14 -0.75
N ALA A 38 1.36 29.47 -0.03
CA ALA A 38 2.53 28.63 0.09
C ALA A 38 2.18 27.25 0.68
N ALA A 39 1.42 27.18 1.77
CA ALA A 39 0.95 25.92 2.36
C ALA A 39 0.03 25.13 1.42
N ARG A 40 -0.81 25.79 0.60
CA ARG A 40 -1.65 25.14 -0.43
C ARG A 40 -0.85 24.63 -1.63
N VAL A 41 0.25 25.31 -1.99
CA VAL A 41 1.14 24.89 -3.09
C VAL A 41 2.05 23.77 -2.61
N ASP A 42 2.59 23.86 -1.39
CA ASP A 42 3.45 22.85 -0.80
C ASP A 42 2.68 21.58 -0.44
N MET A 43 1.40 21.71 -0.06
CA MET A 43 0.53 20.55 0.09
C MET A 43 0.25 19.87 -1.25
N LYS A 44 0.36 20.52 -2.43
CA LYS A 44 0.23 19.84 -3.73
C LYS A 44 1.50 19.09 -4.15
N THR A 45 2.67 19.53 -3.73
CA THR A 45 3.96 18.85 -3.96
C THR A 45 4.17 17.73 -2.96
N VAL A 46 3.87 17.97 -1.67
CA VAL A 46 3.89 16.94 -0.62
C VAL A 46 2.75 15.94 -0.79
N LEU A 47 1.53 16.34 -1.20
CA LEU A 47 0.50 15.39 -1.65
C LEU A 47 0.82 14.76 -3.01
N LYS A 48 1.71 15.29 -3.85
CA LYS A 48 2.17 14.54 -5.04
C LYS A 48 3.18 13.46 -4.67
N GLN A 49 3.95 13.67 -3.61
CA GLN A 49 4.84 12.65 -3.02
C GLN A 49 4.13 11.71 -2.04
N ALA A 50 2.99 12.11 -1.47
CA ALA A 50 2.22 11.33 -0.47
C ALA A 50 0.78 10.95 -0.90
N LYS A 51 0.31 11.31 -2.10
CA LYS A 51 -0.88 10.71 -2.73
C LYS A 51 -0.45 9.72 -3.81
N SER A 52 -0.14 8.52 -3.35
CA SER A 52 -0.70 7.32 -3.94
C SER A 52 -2.04 6.95 -3.26
N ILE A 53 -2.86 7.91 -2.79
CA ILE A 53 -4.28 7.63 -2.59
C ILE A 53 -4.89 7.61 -3.99
N PRO A 54 -5.13 6.43 -4.58
CA PRO A 54 -5.54 6.34 -5.96
C PRO A 54 -6.98 6.87 -6.05
N SER A 55 -7.30 7.51 -7.17
CA SER A 55 -8.68 7.73 -7.62
C SER A 55 -9.52 6.43 -7.73
N GLY A 56 -8.93 5.27 -7.39
CA GLY A 56 -9.56 3.97 -7.22
C GLY A 56 -10.38 3.80 -5.94
N PHE A 57 -10.24 4.59 -4.87
CA PHE A 57 -11.05 4.39 -3.63
C PHE A 57 -12.56 4.64 -3.83
N TYR A 58 -12.93 5.50 -4.79
CA TYR A 58 -14.34 5.80 -5.11
C TYR A 58 -14.85 5.05 -6.35
N LYS A 59 -13.97 4.50 -7.20
CA LYS A 59 -14.34 3.50 -8.22
C LYS A 59 -14.42 2.08 -7.66
N SER A 60 -13.68 1.78 -6.58
CA SER A 60 -13.75 0.51 -5.87
C SER A 60 -15.07 0.38 -5.13
N LEU A 61 -15.60 1.43 -4.48
CA LEU A 61 -16.89 1.33 -3.80
C LEU A 61 -18.08 1.09 -4.76
N ASP A 62 -18.04 1.65 -5.97
CA ASP A 62 -19.07 1.50 -7.01
C ASP A 62 -19.00 0.14 -7.74
N ALA A 63 -17.87 -0.57 -7.64
CA ALA A 63 -17.64 -1.90 -8.22
C ALA A 63 -17.66 -3.04 -7.18
N LEU A 64 -17.51 -2.75 -5.89
CA LEU A 64 -17.47 -3.71 -4.77
C LEU A 64 -18.85 -4.34 -4.45
N VAL A 65 -19.93 -3.93 -5.11
CA VAL A 65 -21.26 -4.58 -5.07
C VAL A 65 -21.74 -4.92 -6.49
N ASP A 66 -20.78 -5.27 -7.33
CA ASP A 66 -20.84 -6.34 -8.32
C ASP A 66 -22.19 -7.11 -8.39
N ARG A 67 -23.15 -6.54 -9.12
CA ARG A 67 -24.44 -7.22 -9.38
C ARG A 67 -24.26 -8.49 -10.22
N ASN A 68 -23.09 -8.70 -10.84
CA ASN A 68 -22.87 -9.80 -11.78
C ASN A 68 -22.07 -10.97 -11.19
N SER A 69 -21.13 -10.83 -10.25
CA SER A 69 -20.53 -12.02 -9.59
C SER A 69 -21.55 -12.80 -8.79
N GLY A 70 -22.53 -12.10 -8.21
CA GLY A 70 -23.69 -12.66 -7.53
C GLY A 70 -24.44 -13.69 -8.38
N ARG A 71 -24.65 -13.32 -9.64
CA ARG A 71 -25.39 -14.10 -10.63
C ARG A 71 -24.48 -15.13 -11.31
N ALA A 72 -23.28 -14.73 -11.72
CA ALA A 72 -22.31 -15.59 -12.37
C ALA A 72 -21.89 -16.76 -11.48
N ALA A 73 -21.71 -16.55 -10.17
CA ALA A 73 -21.39 -17.65 -9.26
C ALA A 73 -22.52 -18.68 -9.16
N ARG A 74 -23.79 -18.24 -9.20
CA ARG A 74 -24.95 -19.15 -9.18
C ARG A 74 -25.10 -19.91 -10.49
N GLU A 75 -25.08 -19.19 -11.62
CA GLU A 75 -25.16 -19.80 -12.95
C GLU A 75 -23.99 -20.78 -13.18
N LEU A 76 -22.78 -20.41 -12.76
CA LEU A 76 -21.62 -21.30 -12.87
C LEU A 76 -21.69 -22.49 -11.92
N ALA A 77 -22.23 -22.33 -10.70
CA ALA A 77 -22.45 -23.44 -9.78
C ALA A 77 -23.39 -24.49 -10.39
N GLU A 78 -24.50 -24.07 -11.03
CA GLU A 78 -25.40 -24.99 -11.73
C GLU A 78 -24.70 -25.76 -12.86
N VAL A 79 -23.78 -25.11 -13.59
CA VAL A 79 -22.97 -25.76 -14.63
C VAL A 79 -21.94 -26.73 -14.04
N VAL A 80 -21.32 -26.38 -12.91
CA VAL A 80 -20.35 -27.23 -12.21
C VAL A 80 -21.02 -28.47 -11.60
N ASP A 81 -22.23 -28.34 -11.06
CA ASP A 81 -22.99 -29.48 -10.53
C ASP A 81 -23.24 -30.56 -11.60
N GLY A 82 -23.41 -30.16 -12.86
CA GLY A 82 -23.50 -31.08 -14.00
C GLY A 82 -22.14 -31.65 -14.48
N ARG A 83 -21.01 -31.04 -14.10
CA ARG A 83 -19.64 -31.41 -14.53
C ARG A 83 -18.61 -31.20 -13.40
N PRO A 84 -18.74 -31.90 -12.26
CA PRO A 84 -17.98 -31.59 -11.04
C PRO A 84 -16.47 -31.82 -11.16
N GLN A 85 -16.02 -32.60 -12.14
CA GLN A 85 -14.60 -32.90 -12.38
C GLN A 85 -13.88 -31.86 -13.26
N SER A 86 -14.59 -30.84 -13.74
CA SER A 86 -13.97 -29.83 -14.61
C SER A 86 -13.04 -28.93 -13.82
N TYR A 87 -11.74 -29.05 -14.08
CA TYR A 87 -10.69 -28.26 -13.43
C TYR A 87 -10.92 -26.75 -13.58
N ASP A 88 -11.09 -26.26 -14.82
CA ASP A 88 -11.19 -24.81 -15.10
C ASP A 88 -12.48 -24.19 -14.53
N LEU A 89 -13.60 -24.92 -14.58
CA LEU A 89 -14.86 -24.44 -14.03
C LEU A 89 -14.80 -24.32 -12.51
N ASN A 90 -14.27 -25.33 -11.82
CA ASN A 90 -14.12 -25.28 -10.36
C ASN A 90 -13.14 -24.18 -9.92
N LEU A 91 -12.03 -24.01 -10.64
CA LEU A 91 -11.07 -22.93 -10.38
C LEU A 91 -11.73 -21.55 -10.51
N THR A 92 -12.54 -21.36 -11.56
CA THR A 92 -13.26 -20.11 -11.80
C THR A 92 -14.35 -19.87 -10.75
N LEU A 93 -15.12 -20.90 -10.39
CA LEU A 93 -16.15 -20.81 -9.38
C LEU A 93 -15.58 -20.45 -8.00
N GLY A 94 -14.46 -21.06 -7.62
CA GLY A 94 -13.78 -20.74 -6.36
C GLY A 94 -13.32 -19.27 -6.30
N LYS A 95 -12.80 -18.71 -7.40
CA LYS A 95 -12.46 -17.28 -7.48
C LYS A 95 -13.68 -16.37 -7.29
N LEU A 96 -14.81 -16.72 -7.91
CA LEU A 96 -16.06 -15.97 -7.75
C LEU A 96 -16.57 -16.00 -6.30
N TYR A 97 -16.47 -17.15 -5.62
CA TYR A 97 -16.82 -17.22 -4.20
C TYR A 97 -15.91 -16.34 -3.34
N ARG A 98 -14.59 -16.32 -3.59
CA ARG A 98 -13.66 -15.41 -2.89
C ARG A 98 -14.03 -13.94 -3.12
N GLN A 99 -14.31 -13.54 -4.37
CA GLN A 99 -14.71 -12.16 -4.69
C GLN A 99 -16.00 -11.72 -3.99
N ARG A 100 -16.89 -12.66 -3.69
CA ARG A 100 -18.13 -12.42 -2.95
C ARG A 100 -17.99 -12.48 -1.42
N GLY A 101 -16.79 -12.78 -0.92
CA GLY A 101 -16.57 -13.03 0.51
C GLY A 101 -17.15 -14.38 1.00
N GLU A 102 -17.58 -15.26 0.10
CA GLU A 102 -18.02 -16.63 0.42
C GLU A 102 -16.80 -17.56 0.58
N ASN A 103 -15.88 -17.15 1.45
CA ASN A 103 -14.55 -17.75 1.58
C ASN A 103 -14.59 -19.25 1.94
N ASP A 104 -15.53 -19.67 2.79
CA ASP A 104 -15.68 -21.08 3.17
C ASP A 104 -15.99 -21.98 1.98
N LYS A 105 -16.84 -21.50 1.05
CA LYS A 105 -17.16 -22.24 -0.18
C LYS A 105 -15.95 -22.28 -1.11
N ALA A 106 -15.22 -21.17 -1.24
CA ALA A 106 -14.00 -21.10 -2.05
C ALA A 106 -12.92 -22.06 -1.53
N ILE A 107 -12.73 -22.12 -0.21
CA ILE A 107 -11.80 -23.03 0.46
C ILE A 107 -12.23 -24.48 0.21
N ASN A 108 -13.51 -24.82 0.41
CA ASN A 108 -14.00 -26.19 0.27
C ASN A 108 -13.83 -26.72 -1.17
N ILE A 109 -14.14 -25.88 -2.17
CA ILE A 109 -13.95 -26.27 -3.59
C ILE A 109 -12.50 -26.57 -3.90
N HIS A 110 -11.56 -25.67 -3.55
CA HIS A 110 -10.15 -25.90 -3.87
C HIS A 110 -9.55 -27.06 -3.06
N ARG A 111 -10.00 -27.31 -1.83
CA ARG A 111 -9.62 -28.53 -1.09
C ARG A 111 -10.08 -29.79 -1.80
N THR A 112 -11.35 -29.82 -2.22
CA THR A 112 -11.90 -30.95 -2.99
C THR A 112 -11.13 -31.17 -4.30
N MET A 113 -10.73 -30.09 -4.97
CA MET A 113 -9.88 -30.19 -6.16
C MET A 113 -8.52 -30.83 -5.85
N LEU A 114 -7.91 -30.56 -4.70
CA LEU A 114 -6.61 -31.14 -4.31
C LEU A 114 -6.66 -32.63 -3.97
N ASP A 115 -7.85 -33.14 -3.65
CA ASP A 115 -8.09 -34.57 -3.41
C ASP A 115 -8.34 -35.35 -4.71
N SER A 116 -8.56 -34.64 -5.83
CA SER A 116 -8.75 -35.26 -7.14
C SER A 116 -7.44 -35.81 -7.71
N PRO A 117 -7.43 -37.04 -8.27
CA PRO A 117 -6.25 -37.63 -8.90
C PRO A 117 -5.77 -36.87 -10.15
N ASP A 118 -6.63 -36.06 -10.76
CA ASP A 118 -6.29 -35.27 -11.95
C ASP A 118 -5.57 -33.95 -11.63
N THR A 119 -5.55 -33.54 -10.35
CA THR A 119 -4.93 -32.30 -9.88
C THR A 119 -3.49 -32.54 -9.43
N VAL A 120 -2.61 -32.73 -10.41
CA VAL A 120 -1.17 -33.02 -10.20
C VAL A 120 -0.27 -31.97 -10.87
N GLY A 121 1.01 -31.94 -10.48
CA GLY A 121 1.99 -31.03 -11.07
C GLY A 121 1.59 -29.55 -10.99
N GLU A 122 1.71 -28.83 -12.12
CA GLU A 122 1.36 -27.41 -12.23
C GLU A 122 -0.10 -27.11 -11.87
N LYS A 123 -1.03 -27.99 -12.23
CA LYS A 123 -2.44 -27.86 -11.82
C LYS A 123 -2.59 -27.86 -10.30
N ARG A 124 -1.84 -28.73 -9.62
CA ARG A 124 -1.81 -28.76 -8.16
C ARG A 124 -1.24 -27.48 -7.58
N ALA A 125 -0.11 -27.02 -8.11
CA ALA A 125 0.53 -25.77 -7.68
C ALA A 125 -0.43 -24.58 -7.82
N ARG A 126 -1.17 -24.52 -8.94
CA ARG A 126 -2.16 -23.48 -9.19
C ARG A 126 -3.34 -23.54 -8.22
N VAL A 127 -3.88 -24.73 -7.93
CA VAL A 127 -4.97 -24.90 -6.96
C VAL A 127 -4.52 -24.57 -5.55
N LEU A 128 -3.30 -24.95 -5.15
CA LEU A 128 -2.70 -24.54 -3.87
C LEU A 128 -2.58 -23.02 -3.78
N PHE A 129 -2.13 -22.36 -4.84
CA PHE A 129 -2.04 -20.90 -4.87
C PHE A 129 -3.41 -20.21 -4.71
N GLU A 130 -4.45 -20.70 -5.38
CA GLU A 130 -5.80 -20.16 -5.20
C GLU A 130 -6.35 -20.46 -3.80
N LEU A 131 -6.04 -21.62 -3.22
CA LEU A 131 -6.40 -21.96 -1.84
C LEU A 131 -5.72 -21.03 -0.83
N ALA A 132 -4.44 -20.72 -1.02
CA ALA A 132 -3.70 -19.78 -0.17
C ALA A 132 -4.33 -18.38 -0.20
N GLN A 133 -4.67 -17.88 -1.39
CA GLN A 133 -5.40 -16.62 -1.52
C GLN A 133 -6.78 -16.65 -0.82
N ASN A 134 -7.50 -17.77 -0.87
CA ASN A 134 -8.78 -17.91 -0.16
C ASN A 134 -8.58 -17.87 1.37
N TYR A 135 -7.53 -18.52 1.89
CA TYR A 135 -7.19 -18.41 3.31
C TYR A 135 -6.85 -16.97 3.70
N GLN A 136 -6.06 -16.27 2.89
CA GLN A 136 -5.74 -14.86 3.13
C GLN A 136 -7.01 -13.99 3.14
N SER A 137 -7.94 -14.17 2.19
CA SER A 137 -9.23 -13.46 2.17
C SER A 137 -10.16 -13.81 3.33
N ALA A 138 -9.97 -14.99 3.95
CA ALA A 138 -10.66 -15.40 5.17
C ALA A 138 -10.00 -14.90 6.46
N GLY A 139 -8.87 -14.18 6.36
CA GLY A 139 -8.09 -13.74 7.52
C GLY A 139 -7.22 -14.84 8.16
N LEU A 140 -7.11 -16.01 7.51
CA LEU A 140 -6.28 -17.14 7.96
C LEU A 140 -4.86 -17.03 7.39
N VAL A 141 -4.17 -15.94 7.73
CA VAL A 141 -2.89 -15.54 7.11
C VAL A 141 -1.78 -16.59 7.30
N ASP A 142 -1.63 -17.17 8.49
CA ASP A 142 -0.61 -18.20 8.76
C ASP A 142 -0.72 -19.41 7.82
N ARG A 143 -1.96 -19.84 7.52
CA ARG A 143 -2.22 -20.96 6.60
C ARG A 143 -1.91 -20.57 5.16
N ALA A 144 -2.18 -19.33 4.78
CA ALA A 144 -1.84 -18.81 3.47
C ALA A 144 -0.31 -18.76 3.31
N GLU A 145 0.41 -18.20 4.29
CA GLU A 145 1.88 -18.14 4.31
C GLU A 145 2.49 -19.54 4.14
N GLN A 146 2.03 -20.52 4.92
CA GLN A 146 2.54 -21.89 4.83
C GLN A 146 2.41 -22.49 3.43
N ILE A 147 1.28 -22.26 2.75
CA ILE A 147 1.09 -22.76 1.39
C ILE A 147 1.96 -22.00 0.40
N PHE A 148 2.07 -20.67 0.49
CA PHE A 148 2.94 -19.90 -0.39
C PHE A 148 4.42 -20.26 -0.22
N LEU A 149 4.88 -20.57 1.01
CA LEU A 149 6.22 -21.12 1.27
C LEU A 149 6.44 -22.50 0.63
N GLY A 150 5.38 -23.28 0.45
CA GLY A 150 5.43 -24.53 -0.31
C GLY A 150 5.45 -24.35 -1.84
N LEU A 151 5.23 -23.13 -2.32
CA LEU A 151 5.15 -22.79 -3.75
C LEU A 151 6.35 -21.92 -4.18
N GLN A 152 7.52 -22.09 -3.56
CA GLN A 152 8.71 -21.28 -3.88
C GLN A 152 9.42 -21.68 -5.17
N ASP A 153 8.99 -22.76 -5.82
CA ASP A 153 9.54 -23.28 -7.07
C ASP A 153 8.44 -23.47 -8.13
N GLY A 154 8.84 -23.47 -9.41
CA GLY A 154 7.95 -23.66 -10.55
C GLY A 154 7.19 -22.39 -10.97
N GLU A 155 6.14 -22.56 -11.78
CA GLU A 155 5.44 -21.44 -12.42
C GLU A 155 4.79 -20.46 -11.44
N MET A 156 4.35 -20.93 -10.27
CA MET A 156 3.68 -20.09 -9.26
C MET A 156 4.64 -19.38 -8.30
N ALA A 157 5.96 -19.59 -8.44
CA ALA A 157 6.96 -19.11 -7.49
C ALA A 157 6.99 -17.58 -7.38
N ARG A 158 6.94 -16.89 -8.51
CA ARG A 158 7.01 -15.43 -8.54
C ARG A 158 5.80 -14.82 -7.86
N GLU A 159 4.60 -15.27 -8.22
CA GLU A 159 3.36 -14.79 -7.62
C GLU A 159 3.27 -15.15 -6.14
N ALA A 160 3.66 -16.37 -5.73
CA ALA A 160 3.68 -16.76 -4.33
C ALA A 160 4.60 -15.86 -3.49
N ARG A 161 5.80 -15.53 -4.01
CA ARG A 161 6.72 -14.58 -3.38
C ARG A 161 6.13 -13.17 -3.28
N GLN A 162 5.39 -12.70 -4.29
CA GLN A 162 4.70 -11.40 -4.22
C GLN A 162 3.66 -11.37 -3.10
N HIS A 163 2.89 -12.45 -2.93
CA HIS A 163 1.94 -12.57 -1.82
C HIS A 163 2.63 -12.63 -0.45
N LEU A 164 3.71 -13.40 -0.31
CA LEU A 164 4.52 -13.44 0.90
C LEU A 164 5.11 -12.08 1.25
N LEU A 165 5.65 -11.36 0.25
CA LEU A 165 6.18 -10.02 0.46
C LEU A 165 5.11 -9.09 1.05
N ASN A 166 3.89 -9.12 0.51
CA ASN A 166 2.78 -8.33 1.02
C ASN A 166 2.42 -8.73 2.46
N ILE A 167 2.39 -10.02 2.79
CA ILE A 167 2.16 -10.51 4.17
C ILE A 167 3.22 -9.94 5.11
N TYR A 168 4.51 -10.10 4.78
CA TYR A 168 5.60 -9.62 5.64
C TYR A 168 5.65 -8.10 5.78
N GLN A 169 5.27 -7.35 4.74
CA GLN A 169 5.11 -5.90 4.83
C GLN A 169 3.97 -5.50 5.77
N GLN A 170 2.84 -6.21 5.74
CA GLN A 170 1.69 -5.95 6.61
C GLN A 170 2.02 -6.26 8.07
N ASP A 171 2.71 -7.38 8.31
CA ASP A 171 3.13 -7.81 9.64
C ASP A 171 4.36 -7.06 10.17
N ARG A 172 4.99 -6.23 9.31
CA ARG A 172 6.25 -5.51 9.57
C ARG A 172 7.42 -6.43 9.92
N ASP A 173 7.40 -7.65 9.37
CA ASP A 173 8.54 -8.55 9.39
C ASP A 173 9.53 -8.15 8.29
N TRP A 174 10.28 -7.09 8.57
CA TRP A 174 11.17 -6.47 7.59
C TRP A 174 12.33 -7.37 7.18
N GLU A 175 12.75 -8.30 8.03
CA GLU A 175 13.81 -9.25 7.71
C GLU A 175 13.34 -10.21 6.60
N LYS A 176 12.19 -10.87 6.79
CA LYS A 176 11.61 -11.74 5.76
C LYS A 176 11.18 -10.96 4.51
N ALA A 177 10.73 -9.71 4.65
CA ALA A 177 10.37 -8.86 3.52
C ALA A 177 11.59 -8.56 2.62
N VAL A 178 12.76 -8.26 3.22
CA VAL A 178 14.02 -8.07 2.47
C VAL A 178 14.41 -9.34 1.73
N GLU A 179 14.42 -10.49 2.41
CA GLU A 179 14.79 -11.77 1.79
C GLU A 179 13.88 -12.09 0.59
N THR A 180 12.56 -11.94 0.78
CA THR A 180 11.58 -12.22 -0.27
C THR A 180 11.71 -11.24 -1.45
N ALA A 181 11.90 -9.95 -1.17
CA ALA A 181 12.10 -8.95 -2.21
C ALA A 181 13.41 -9.17 -2.99
N GLN A 182 14.48 -9.63 -2.34
CA GLN A 182 15.73 -9.99 -3.00
C GLN A 182 15.54 -11.16 -3.97
N LEU A 183 14.77 -12.19 -3.58
CA LEU A 183 14.40 -13.31 -4.46
C LEU A 183 13.57 -12.87 -5.67
N LEU A 184 12.77 -11.81 -5.54
CA LEU A 184 12.01 -11.22 -6.65
C LEU A 184 12.85 -10.29 -7.54
N SER A 185 13.90 -9.67 -6.99
CA SER A 185 14.73 -8.69 -7.69
C SER A 185 15.73 -9.29 -8.68
N HIS A 186 16.02 -10.59 -8.56
CA HIS A 186 17.04 -11.28 -9.35
C HIS A 186 16.79 -11.22 -10.87
N ASP A 187 15.53 -11.03 -11.28
CA ASP A 187 15.16 -11.08 -12.69
C ASP A 187 15.13 -9.69 -13.39
N GLU A 188 14.86 -8.58 -12.68
CA GLU A 188 14.52 -7.30 -13.34
C GLU A 188 14.97 -6.01 -12.59
N GLN A 189 15.84 -6.07 -11.57
CA GLN A 189 16.16 -4.95 -10.66
C GLN A 189 14.93 -4.27 -10.00
N THR A 190 13.77 -4.91 -10.16
CA THR A 190 12.52 -4.51 -9.54
C THR A 190 12.68 -4.75 -8.03
N TYR A 191 12.10 -3.92 -7.18
CA TYR A 191 12.17 -3.99 -5.71
C TYR A 191 13.40 -3.40 -5.01
N GLN A 192 14.41 -2.86 -5.70
CA GLN A 192 15.58 -2.26 -5.04
C GLN A 192 15.23 -1.06 -4.14
N PHE A 193 14.22 -0.28 -4.54
CA PHE A 193 13.72 0.85 -3.75
C PHE A 193 13.03 0.36 -2.47
N GLU A 194 12.15 -0.64 -2.58
CA GLU A 194 11.45 -1.29 -1.47
C GLU A 194 12.44 -1.93 -0.48
N ILE A 195 13.46 -2.63 -0.99
CA ILE A 195 14.54 -3.18 -0.18
C ILE A 195 15.26 -2.08 0.62
N ALA A 196 15.56 -0.94 -0.02
CA ALA A 196 16.16 0.19 0.68
C ALA A 196 15.26 0.71 1.81
N GLN A 197 13.95 0.79 1.57
CA GLN A 197 12.97 1.20 2.60
C GLN A 197 12.91 0.21 3.76
N PHE A 198 12.88 -1.09 3.51
CA PHE A 198 12.87 -2.10 4.59
C PHE A 198 14.14 -2.04 5.45
N TYR A 199 15.30 -1.81 4.84
CA TYR A 199 16.53 -1.61 5.60
C TYR A 199 16.50 -0.30 6.42
N CYS A 200 15.86 0.76 5.95
CA CYS A 200 15.63 1.96 6.76
C CYS A 200 14.74 1.67 7.98
N GLU A 201 13.69 0.87 7.83
CA GLU A 201 12.82 0.45 8.94
C GLU A 201 13.60 -0.40 9.96
N LEU A 202 14.41 -1.35 9.49
CA LEU A 202 15.31 -2.15 10.35
C LEU A 202 16.34 -1.26 11.09
N ALA A 203 16.91 -0.26 10.41
CA ALA A 203 17.81 0.69 11.04
C ALA A 203 17.09 1.50 12.13
N GLN A 204 15.86 1.97 11.86
CA GLN A 204 15.07 2.71 12.83
C GLN A 204 14.73 1.85 14.06
N ALA A 205 14.33 0.60 13.86
CA ALA A 205 14.08 -0.35 14.95
C ALA A 205 15.35 -0.60 15.79
N ALA A 206 16.52 -0.71 15.17
CA ALA A 206 17.80 -0.84 15.86
C ALA A 206 18.15 0.42 16.68
N LEU A 207 17.89 1.62 16.13
CA LEU A 207 18.08 2.88 16.84
C LEU A 207 17.20 2.98 18.09
N PHE A 208 15.93 2.58 18.01
CA PHE A 208 15.04 2.54 19.18
C PHE A 208 15.57 1.63 20.29
N LYS A 209 16.26 0.54 19.92
CA LYS A 209 16.92 -0.37 20.86
C LYS A 209 18.33 0.10 21.28
N SER A 210 18.75 1.31 20.89
CA SER A 210 20.11 1.85 21.08
C SER A 210 21.23 0.97 20.50
N ASN A 211 20.92 0.09 19.55
CA ASN A 211 21.90 -0.74 18.86
C ASN A 211 22.46 0.02 17.64
N PHE A 212 23.43 0.89 17.89
CA PHE A 212 24.01 1.75 16.86
C PHE A 212 24.79 0.99 15.78
N ASP A 213 25.35 -0.18 16.11
CA ASP A 213 26.09 -0.99 15.14
C ASP A 213 25.15 -1.61 14.12
N ALA A 214 24.05 -2.23 14.58
CA ALA A 214 23.01 -2.74 13.69
C ALA A 214 22.35 -1.62 12.88
N ALA A 215 22.11 -0.45 13.49
CA ALA A 215 21.57 0.70 12.78
C ALA A 215 22.50 1.16 11.64
N ARG A 216 23.81 1.31 11.91
CA ARG A 216 24.80 1.67 10.88
C ARG A 216 24.86 0.64 9.76
N PHE A 217 24.85 -0.64 10.11
CA PHE A 217 24.85 -1.73 9.13
C PHE A 217 23.64 -1.64 8.20
N ASN A 218 22.43 -1.51 8.77
CA ASN A 218 21.19 -1.45 8.00
C ASN A 218 21.11 -0.18 7.14
N VAL A 219 21.55 0.99 7.63
CA VAL A 219 21.67 2.20 6.79
C VAL A 219 22.63 1.98 5.62
N GLY A 220 23.75 1.30 5.85
CA GLY A 220 24.69 0.94 4.78
C GLY A 220 24.03 0.09 3.69
N LYS A 221 23.24 -0.91 4.10
CA LYS A 221 22.46 -1.75 3.17
C LYS A 221 21.37 -0.99 2.43
N ALA A 222 20.67 -0.07 3.10
CA ALA A 222 19.69 0.80 2.45
C ALA A 222 20.33 1.66 1.34
N LEU A 223 21.50 2.25 1.62
CA LEU A 223 22.23 3.06 0.65
C LEU A 223 22.74 2.24 -0.53
N GLU A 224 23.19 1.00 -0.30
CA GLU A 224 23.62 0.07 -1.34
C GLU A 224 22.46 -0.26 -2.29
N ALA A 225 21.30 -0.64 -1.75
CA ALA A 225 20.11 -0.95 -2.54
C ALA A 225 19.60 0.27 -3.32
N ASN A 226 19.57 1.45 -2.70
CA ASN A 226 19.11 2.68 -3.37
C ASN A 226 20.01 3.11 -4.55
N LYS A 227 21.32 2.86 -4.47
CA LYS A 227 22.24 3.12 -5.62
C LYS A 227 21.92 2.23 -6.82
N ASN A 228 21.40 1.02 -6.56
CA ASN A 228 21.06 0.04 -7.58
C ASN A 228 19.60 0.18 -8.06
N ALA A 229 18.82 1.09 -7.47
CA ALA A 229 17.45 1.33 -7.88
C ALA A 229 17.42 2.13 -9.21
N PRO A 230 16.54 1.76 -10.17
CA PRO A 230 16.36 2.54 -11.38
C PRO A 230 15.85 3.95 -11.05
N ALA A 231 16.27 4.94 -11.83
CA ALA A 231 15.84 6.33 -11.63
C ALA A 231 14.31 6.42 -11.70
N PRO A 232 13.64 7.13 -10.76
CA PRO A 232 12.19 7.28 -10.80
C PRO A 232 11.79 8.02 -12.08
N THR A 233 11.00 7.36 -12.94
CA THR A 233 10.39 7.92 -14.16
C THR A 233 9.20 8.82 -13.83
#